data_AF-A0A101XIY3-F1
#
_entry.id   AF-A0A101XIY3-F1
#
_cell.length_a   1.000
_cell.length_b   1.000
_cell.length_c   1.000
_cell.angle_alpha   90.00
_cell.angle_beta   90.00
_cell.angle_gamma   90.00
#
_symmetry.space_group_name_H-M   'P 1'
#
loop_
_entity.id
_entity.type
_entity.pdbx_description
1 polymer ?
#
loop_
_entity_poly.entity_id
_entity_poly.type
_entity_poly.pdbx_seq_one_letter_code
_entity_poly.pdbx_strand_id
1 'polypeptide(L)'
;MRGGARNFIEMGIETGSPRLLAILMPGKVLPFKPIQYPDIVENAIGILNDNGWIVVGTMIINLPGETDNDVEKNLELLDRLRKLRVMTFPLPFIPMGALRHRDFTILDKMLENPLRREFVLMALSKAISEARTDADIITSKMENPVVRRMMRHLIMATMGLVLRRYREKLEAMHSSNYNDEKSMQLEDNGLKHA
;
A
#
# COMPACT_ATOMS: atom_id res chain seq x y z
N MET A 1 -26.44 8.27 -14.69
CA MET A 1 -25.24 7.81 -13.97
C MET A 1 -25.70 7.32 -12.59
N ARG A 2 -25.71 6.00 -12.34
CA ARG A 2 -26.32 5.44 -11.13
C ARG A 2 -25.48 5.77 -9.90
N GLY A 3 -25.98 6.68 -9.06
CA GLY A 3 -25.52 6.86 -7.68
C GLY A 3 -26.01 5.71 -6.80
N GLY A 4 -25.46 4.51 -7.03
CA GLY A 4 -25.73 3.34 -6.19
C GLY A 4 -24.86 3.37 -4.93
N ALA A 5 -25.40 2.90 -3.81
CA ALA A 5 -24.63 2.63 -2.60
C ALA A 5 -23.40 1.77 -2.96
N ARG A 6 -22.20 2.24 -2.59
CA ARG A 6 -20.97 1.46 -2.77
C ARG A 6 -20.77 0.60 -1.53
N ASN A 7 -20.58 -0.69 -1.75
CA ASN A 7 -20.34 -1.62 -0.67
C ASN A 7 -18.83 -1.80 -0.47
N PHE A 8 -18.44 -2.05 0.77
CA PHE A 8 -17.05 -2.28 1.15
C PHE A 8 -16.89 -3.75 1.53
N ILE A 9 -15.79 -4.34 1.12
CA ILE A 9 -15.41 -5.70 1.49
C ILE A 9 -13.96 -5.73 1.94
N GLU A 10 -13.69 -6.44 3.03
CA GLU A 10 -12.33 -6.65 3.52
C GLU A 10 -11.70 -7.85 2.81
N MET A 11 -10.47 -7.68 2.34
CA MET A 11 -9.69 -8.75 1.73
C MET A 11 -8.27 -8.75 2.32
N GLY A 12 -7.87 -9.89 2.87
CA GLY A 12 -6.47 -10.11 3.23
C GLY A 12 -5.64 -10.34 1.96
N ILE A 13 -4.95 -9.31 1.48
CA ILE A 13 -3.97 -9.41 0.38
C ILE A 13 -2.69 -10.08 0.89
N GLU A 14 -2.30 -9.78 2.12
CA GLU A 14 -1.12 -10.31 2.82
C GLU A 14 0.22 -9.89 2.24
N THR A 15 0.63 -10.41 1.08
CA THR A 15 1.93 -10.11 0.47
C THR A 15 1.89 -10.29 -1.04
N GLY A 16 2.62 -9.46 -1.77
CA GLY A 16 2.92 -9.66 -3.18
C GLY A 16 4.04 -10.66 -3.43
N SER A 17 4.77 -11.14 -2.42
CA SER A 17 5.84 -12.12 -2.57
C SER A 17 5.31 -13.56 -2.65
N PRO A 18 5.49 -14.26 -3.79
CA PRO A 18 5.18 -15.69 -3.91
C PRO A 18 5.98 -16.56 -2.93
N ARG A 19 7.21 -16.15 -2.61
CA ARG A 19 8.11 -16.90 -1.72
C ARG A 19 7.59 -16.89 -0.29
N LEU A 20 7.24 -15.72 0.23
CA LEU A 20 6.66 -15.59 1.57
C LEU A 20 5.30 -16.28 1.65
N LEU A 21 4.48 -16.14 0.61
CA LEU A 21 3.19 -16.82 0.54
C LEU A 21 3.35 -18.35 0.65
N ALA A 22 4.32 -18.93 -0.07
CA ALA A 22 4.58 -20.36 -0.08
C ALA A 22 5.05 -20.89 1.29
N ILE A 23 5.87 -20.11 2.01
CA ILE A 23 6.46 -20.54 3.28
C ILE A 23 5.50 -20.32 4.45
N LEU A 24 4.76 -19.21 4.45
CA LEU A 24 3.97 -18.77 5.61
C LEU A 24 2.48 -19.07 5.49
N MET A 25 1.93 -19.11 4.28
CA MET A 25 0.49 -19.24 4.04
C MET A 25 0.15 -20.04 2.76
N PRO A 26 0.70 -21.26 2.59
CA PRO A 26 0.51 -22.05 1.36
C PRO A 26 -0.96 -22.36 1.06
N GLY A 27 -1.81 -22.46 2.08
CA GLY A 27 -3.24 -22.71 1.91
C GLY A 27 -4.00 -21.54 1.27
N LYS A 28 -3.49 -20.31 1.36
CA LYS A 28 -4.20 -19.10 0.90
C LYS A 28 -4.32 -19.01 -0.62
N VAL A 29 -3.40 -19.64 -1.34
CA VAL A 29 -3.36 -19.61 -2.81
C VAL A 29 -4.04 -20.82 -3.46
N LEU A 30 -4.43 -21.84 -2.69
CA LEU A 30 -5.03 -23.04 -3.26
C LEU A 30 -6.36 -22.74 -3.98
N PRO A 31 -6.65 -23.41 -5.13
CA PRO A 31 -5.87 -24.49 -5.76
C PRO A 31 -4.74 -24.03 -6.69
N PHE A 32 -4.38 -22.74 -6.70
CA PHE A 32 -3.35 -22.17 -7.57
C PHE A 32 -1.95 -22.25 -6.96
N LYS A 33 -0.93 -21.89 -7.76
CA LYS A 33 0.47 -21.80 -7.32
C LYS A 33 0.77 -20.42 -6.72
N PRO A 34 1.68 -20.32 -5.73
CA PRO A 34 2.07 -19.03 -5.13
C PRO A 34 2.48 -17.95 -6.14
N ILE A 35 3.15 -18.33 -7.24
CA ILE A 35 3.57 -17.39 -8.29
C ILE A 35 2.39 -16.70 -9.00
N GLN A 36 1.21 -17.32 -8.98
CA GLN A 36 -0.02 -16.79 -9.59
C GLN A 36 -0.77 -15.85 -8.63
N TYR A 37 -0.37 -15.79 -7.36
CA TYR A 37 -1.13 -15.05 -6.35
C TYR A 37 -1.28 -13.56 -6.64
N PRO A 38 -0.26 -12.82 -7.10
CA PRO A 38 -0.43 -11.42 -7.51
C PRO A 38 -1.50 -11.23 -8.59
N ASP A 39 -1.57 -12.13 -9.57
CA ASP A 39 -2.58 -12.10 -10.64
C ASP A 39 -3.98 -12.41 -10.10
N ILE A 40 -4.09 -13.36 -9.17
CA ILE A 40 -5.35 -13.70 -8.51
C ILE A 40 -5.87 -12.51 -7.72
N VAL A 41 -5.01 -11.82 -6.96
CA VAL A 41 -5.37 -10.62 -6.20
C VAL A 41 -5.89 -9.51 -7.13
N GLU A 42 -5.14 -9.18 -8.17
CA GLU A 42 -5.53 -8.13 -9.12
C GLU A 42 -6.87 -8.45 -9.81
N ASN A 43 -7.02 -9.67 -10.31
CA ASN A 43 -8.25 -10.11 -10.98
C ASN A 43 -9.45 -10.14 -10.03
N ALA A 44 -9.29 -10.64 -8.81
CA ALA A 44 -10.37 -10.67 -7.81
C ALA A 44 -10.85 -9.25 -7.46
N ILE A 45 -9.93 -8.31 -7.28
CA ILE A 45 -10.28 -6.90 -7.04
C ILE A 45 -11.01 -6.32 -8.25
N GLY A 46 -10.53 -6.57 -9.48
CA GLY A 46 -11.20 -6.13 -10.70
C GLY A 46 -12.65 -6.61 -10.78
N ILE A 47 -12.89 -7.90 -10.57
CA ILE A 47 -14.24 -8.50 -10.55
C ILE A 47 -15.12 -7.83 -9.49
N LEU A 48 -14.59 -7.61 -8.29
CA LEU A 48 -15.32 -6.91 -7.22
C LEU A 48 -15.67 -5.47 -7.62
N ASN A 49 -14.74 -4.75 -8.22
CA ASN A 49 -14.94 -3.38 -8.68
C ASN A 49 -16.00 -3.28 -9.79
N ASP A 50 -16.01 -4.21 -10.74
CA ASP A 50 -17.03 -4.30 -11.80
C ASP A 50 -18.44 -4.52 -11.22
N ASN A 51 -18.52 -5.14 -10.03
CA ASN A 51 -19.76 -5.38 -9.29
C ASN A 51 -20.06 -4.30 -8.23
N GLY A 52 -19.37 -3.15 -8.28
CA GLY A 52 -19.65 -1.99 -7.42
C GLY A 52 -19.08 -2.09 -6.00
N TRP A 53 -18.16 -3.02 -5.76
CA TRP A 53 -17.46 -3.15 -4.49
C TRP A 53 -16.16 -2.36 -4.47
N ILE A 54 -15.90 -1.72 -3.33
CA ILE A 54 -14.59 -1.17 -2.99
C ILE A 54 -13.91 -2.16 -2.06
N VAL A 55 -12.69 -2.56 -2.42
CA VAL A 55 -11.91 -3.47 -1.58
C VAL A 55 -11.17 -2.68 -0.51
N VAL A 56 -11.19 -3.17 0.72
CA VAL A 56 -10.31 -2.77 1.81
C VAL A 56 -9.27 -3.87 1.98
N GLY A 57 -8.08 -3.64 1.43
CA GLY A 57 -7.04 -4.64 1.27
C GLY A 57 -5.95 -4.52 2.34
N THR A 58 -5.79 -5.53 3.18
CA THR A 58 -4.69 -5.56 4.15
C THR A 58 -3.45 -6.20 3.54
N MET A 59 -2.31 -5.51 3.59
CA MET A 59 -1.01 -6.04 3.21
C MET A 59 -0.09 -6.03 4.42
N ILE A 60 0.51 -7.17 4.75
CA ILE A 60 1.39 -7.33 5.88
C ILE A 60 2.83 -7.01 5.46
N ILE A 61 3.52 -6.24 6.29
CA ILE A 61 4.95 -5.98 6.19
C ILE A 61 5.66 -6.48 7.44
N ASN A 62 6.95 -6.73 7.36
CA ASN A 62 7.80 -7.25 8.44
C ASN A 62 7.49 -8.69 8.82
N LEU A 63 7.03 -9.49 7.85
CA LEU A 63 6.79 -10.91 8.03
C LEU A 63 8.09 -11.66 8.41
N PRO A 64 8.01 -12.77 9.17
CA PRO A 64 9.17 -13.58 9.51
C PRO A 64 9.95 -14.02 8.26
N GLY A 65 11.23 -13.65 8.18
CA GLY A 65 12.09 -13.97 7.04
C GLY A 65 11.84 -13.16 5.77
N GLU A 66 11.12 -12.03 5.85
CA GLU A 66 10.95 -11.08 4.75
C GLU A 66 12.28 -10.39 4.40
N THR A 67 12.61 -10.43 3.11
CA THR A 67 13.80 -9.79 2.53
C THR A 67 13.40 -8.57 1.71
N ASP A 68 14.37 -7.74 1.35
CA ASP A 68 14.14 -6.54 0.51
C ASP A 68 13.50 -6.90 -0.85
N ASN A 69 13.91 -8.01 -1.48
CA ASN A 69 13.28 -8.51 -2.71
C ASN A 69 11.79 -8.86 -2.52
N ASP A 70 11.36 -9.30 -1.34
CA ASP A 70 9.94 -9.53 -1.08
C ASP A 70 9.17 -8.21 -0.91
N VAL A 71 9.81 -7.19 -0.33
CA VAL A 71 9.23 -5.84 -0.23
C VAL A 71 9.09 -5.23 -1.63
N GLU A 72 10.04 -5.45 -2.53
CA GLU A 72 9.93 -5.08 -3.95
C GLU A 72 8.72 -5.77 -4.61
N LYS A 73 8.48 -7.07 -4.35
CA LYS A 73 7.25 -7.74 -4.83
C LYS A 73 5.98 -7.14 -4.27
N ASN A 74 6.00 -6.64 -3.04
CA ASN A 74 4.86 -5.90 -2.49
C ASN A 74 4.66 -4.55 -3.22
N LEU A 75 5.74 -3.82 -3.54
CA LEU A 75 5.69 -2.57 -4.31
C LEU A 75 5.19 -2.80 -5.75
N GLU A 76 5.67 -3.85 -6.43
CA GLU A 76 5.18 -4.27 -7.75
C GLU A 76 3.67 -4.53 -7.72
N LEU A 77 3.18 -5.24 -6.69
CA LEU A 77 1.75 -5.47 -6.53
C LEU A 77 0.98 -4.15 -6.29
N LEU A 78 1.49 -3.24 -5.46
CA LEU A 78 0.85 -1.93 -5.28
C LEU A 78 0.73 -1.14 -6.59
N ASP A 79 1.74 -1.19 -7.47
CA ASP A 79 1.68 -0.51 -8.76
C ASP A 79 0.60 -1.11 -9.68
N ARG A 80 0.48 -2.44 -9.70
CA ARG A 80 -0.60 -3.14 -10.42
C ARG A 80 -1.99 -2.70 -9.94
N LEU A 81 -2.16 -2.60 -8.62
CA LEU A 81 -3.43 -2.21 -7.98
C LEU A 81 -3.77 -0.71 -8.12
N ARG A 82 -2.86 0.11 -8.66
CA ARG A 82 -3.00 1.57 -8.72
C ARG A 82 -4.28 2.05 -9.40
N LYS A 83 -4.74 1.35 -10.46
CA LYS A 83 -5.93 1.73 -11.23
C LYS A 83 -7.24 1.15 -10.69
N LEU A 84 -7.18 0.22 -9.74
CA LEU A 84 -8.35 -0.47 -9.17
C LEU A 84 -8.89 0.27 -7.94
N ARG A 85 -10.17 0.06 -7.62
CA ARG A 85 -10.83 0.60 -6.41
C ARG A 85 -10.50 -0.27 -5.21
N VAL A 86 -9.33 -0.03 -4.63
CA VAL A 86 -8.83 -0.74 -3.44
C VAL A 86 -8.11 0.20 -2.47
N MET A 87 -8.54 0.20 -1.21
CA MET A 87 -7.89 0.89 -0.10
C MET A 87 -6.87 -0.05 0.53
N THR A 88 -5.58 0.17 0.28
CA THR A 88 -4.52 -0.70 0.79
C THR A 88 -4.00 -0.23 2.14
N PHE A 89 -4.10 -1.07 3.17
CA PHE A 89 -3.61 -0.77 4.52
C PHE A 89 -2.37 -1.62 4.84
N PRO A 90 -1.20 -1.01 5.06
CA PRO A 90 -0.03 -1.73 5.51
C PRO A 90 -0.19 -2.07 7.00
N LEU A 91 -0.09 -3.36 7.33
CA LEU A 91 -0.13 -3.85 8.71
C LEU A 91 1.24 -4.42 9.09
N PRO A 92 2.00 -3.78 9.99
CA PRO A 92 3.28 -4.32 10.43
C PRO A 92 3.06 -5.56 11.31
N PHE A 93 3.74 -6.65 10.97
CA PHE A 93 3.82 -7.84 11.80
C PHE A 93 4.75 -7.57 12.99
N ILE A 94 4.20 -7.67 14.20
CA ILE A 94 4.94 -7.50 15.45
C ILE A 94 5.03 -8.85 16.16
N PRO A 95 6.24 -9.43 16.34
CA PRO A 95 6.41 -10.69 17.05
C PRO A 95 5.88 -10.59 18.48
N MET A 96 5.15 -11.62 18.95
CA MET A 96 4.59 -11.62 20.32
C MET A 96 5.65 -11.42 21.40
N GLY A 97 6.90 -11.82 21.15
CA GLY A 97 8.01 -11.60 22.08
C GLY A 97 8.36 -10.14 22.32
N ALA A 98 8.15 -9.29 21.33
CA ALA A 98 8.43 -7.86 21.41
C ALA A 98 7.34 -7.07 22.14
N LEU A 99 6.09 -7.54 22.10
CA LEU A 99 4.97 -6.90 22.79
C LEU A 99 5.16 -6.89 24.31
N ARG A 100 5.94 -7.82 24.87
CA ARG A 100 6.27 -7.86 26.30
C ARG A 100 7.08 -6.65 26.78
N HIS A 101 7.77 -5.96 25.88
CA HIS A 101 8.61 -4.81 26.22
C HIS A 101 8.03 -3.46 25.74
N ARG A 102 6.81 -3.43 25.19
CA ARG A 102 6.18 -2.23 24.57
C ARG A 102 7.11 -1.52 23.57
N ASP A 103 7.88 -2.29 22.82
CA ASP A 103 8.88 -1.76 21.91
C ASP A 103 8.25 -1.21 20.61
N PHE A 104 7.79 0.05 20.66
CA PHE A 104 7.51 0.84 19.44
C PHE A 104 8.76 0.99 18.55
N THR A 105 9.94 0.71 19.10
CA THR A 105 11.23 0.69 18.41
C THR A 105 11.27 -0.23 17.20
N ILE A 106 10.43 -1.28 17.15
CA ILE A 106 10.36 -2.17 15.97
C ILE A 106 9.78 -1.44 14.77
N LEU A 107 8.74 -0.62 14.98
CA LEU A 107 8.14 0.14 13.89
C LEU A 107 9.12 1.19 13.38
N ASP A 108 9.79 1.89 14.30
CA ASP A 108 10.79 2.90 13.93
C ASP A 108 11.94 2.27 13.14
N LYS A 109 12.52 1.17 13.61
CA LYS A 109 13.57 0.41 12.90
C LYS A 109 13.10 -0.12 11.54
N MET A 110 11.85 -0.56 11.44
CA MET A 110 11.29 -1.00 10.18
C MET A 110 11.20 0.17 9.17
N LEU A 111 10.84 1.36 9.63
CA LEU A 111 10.71 2.57 8.82
C LEU A 111 12.05 3.26 8.51
N GLU A 112 13.12 2.91 9.21
CA GLU A 112 14.49 3.31 8.85
C GLU A 112 14.90 2.72 7.50
N ASN A 113 14.50 1.47 7.22
CA ASN A 113 14.73 0.83 5.92
C ASN A 113 13.93 1.56 4.81
N PRO A 114 14.59 1.99 3.73
CA PRO A 114 13.98 2.82 2.69
C PRO A 114 12.86 2.09 1.92
N LEU A 115 13.04 0.82 1.54
CA LEU A 115 12.03 0.06 0.81
C LEU A 115 10.77 -0.16 1.64
N ARG A 116 10.95 -0.49 2.92
CA ARG A 116 9.83 -0.69 3.85
C ARG A 116 9.05 0.59 4.07
N ARG A 117 9.75 1.71 4.21
CA ARG A 117 9.16 3.05 4.31
C ARG A 117 8.41 3.43 3.03
N GLU A 118 8.99 3.17 1.86
CA GLU A 118 8.36 3.40 0.57
C GLU A 118 7.05 2.61 0.46
N PHE A 119 7.09 1.31 0.76
CA PHE A 119 5.91 0.46 0.74
C PHE A 119 4.78 1.02 1.62
N VAL A 120 5.09 1.40 2.86
CA VAL A 120 4.10 1.98 3.78
C VAL A 120 3.51 3.28 3.22
N LEU A 121 4.36 4.17 2.70
CA LEU A 121 3.91 5.44 2.12
C LEU A 121 3.04 5.22 0.89
N MET A 122 3.41 4.29 0.01
CA MET A 122 2.67 3.99 -1.21
C MET A 122 1.30 3.36 -0.88
N ALA A 123 1.26 2.38 0.02
CA ALA A 123 0.03 1.74 0.46
C ALA A 123 -0.94 2.76 1.11
N LEU A 124 -0.46 3.57 2.05
CA LEU A 124 -1.28 4.61 2.69
C LEU A 124 -1.73 5.69 1.70
N SER A 125 -0.87 6.10 0.77
CA SER A 125 -1.23 7.08 -0.26
C SER A 125 -2.37 6.55 -1.13
N LYS A 126 -2.35 5.27 -1.49
CA LYS A 126 -3.42 4.63 -2.23
C LYS A 126 -4.72 4.62 -1.42
N ALA A 127 -4.70 4.19 -0.15
CA ALA A 127 -5.89 4.22 0.71
C ALA A 127 -6.50 5.62 0.85
N ILE A 128 -5.67 6.66 1.07
CA ILE A 128 -6.15 8.04 1.18
C ILE A 128 -6.70 8.55 -0.17
N SER A 129 -6.06 8.18 -1.28
CA SER A 129 -6.52 8.54 -2.63
C SER A 129 -7.90 7.97 -2.92
N GLU A 130 -8.13 6.69 -2.61
CA GLU A 130 -9.43 6.04 -2.80
C GLU A 130 -10.50 6.65 -1.87
N ALA A 131 -10.16 6.88 -0.59
CA ALA A 131 -11.05 7.53 0.37
C ALA A 131 -11.50 8.92 -0.10
N ARG A 132 -10.59 9.68 -0.74
CA ARG A 132 -10.89 11.00 -1.29
C ARG A 132 -11.89 10.93 -2.44
N THR A 133 -11.77 9.96 -3.35
CA THR A 133 -12.76 9.75 -4.42
C THR A 133 -14.16 9.45 -3.86
N ASP A 134 -14.21 8.91 -2.64
CA ASP A 134 -15.44 8.52 -1.95
C ASP A 134 -15.85 9.48 -0.81
N ALA A 135 -15.30 10.70 -0.77
CA ALA A 135 -15.67 11.72 0.22
C ALA A 135 -17.19 12.03 0.24
N ASP A 136 -17.86 11.81 -0.90
CA ASP A 136 -19.30 11.97 -1.02
C ASP A 136 -20.08 10.91 -0.21
N ILE A 137 -19.49 9.74 0.05
CA ILE A 137 -20.06 8.70 0.94
C ILE A 137 -19.97 9.16 2.39
N ILE A 138 -18.84 9.70 2.83
CA ILE A 138 -18.65 10.20 4.21
C ILE A 138 -19.65 11.31 4.53
N THR A 139 -19.87 12.20 3.56
CA THR A 139 -20.80 13.33 3.72
C THR A 139 -22.25 12.97 3.40
N SER A 140 -22.53 11.77 2.88
CA SER A 140 -23.88 11.35 2.47
C SER A 140 -24.89 11.27 3.63
N LYS A 141 -24.41 11.02 4.85
CA LYS A 141 -25.24 10.96 6.07
C LYS A 141 -25.64 12.34 6.61
N MET A 142 -25.14 13.43 6.03
CA MET A 142 -25.45 14.78 6.47
C MET A 142 -26.68 15.31 5.73
N GLU A 143 -27.79 15.50 6.46
CA GLU A 143 -29.06 15.99 5.89
C GLU A 143 -28.97 17.46 5.44
N ASN A 144 -28.19 18.29 6.15
CA ASN A 144 -28.07 19.71 5.84
C ASN A 144 -27.12 19.97 4.64
N PRO A 145 -27.61 20.56 3.53
CA PRO A 145 -26.82 20.74 2.31
C PRO A 145 -25.66 21.74 2.46
N VAL A 146 -25.79 22.74 3.33
CA VAL A 146 -24.73 23.73 3.59
C VAL A 146 -23.61 23.08 4.39
N VAL A 147 -23.96 22.37 5.46
CA VAL A 147 -22.99 21.63 6.29
C VAL A 147 -22.29 20.56 5.44
N ARG A 148 -23.04 19.81 4.63
CA ARG A 148 -22.51 18.81 3.70
C ARG A 148 -21.46 19.43 2.76
N ARG A 149 -21.75 20.60 2.18
CA ARG A 149 -20.82 21.30 1.27
C ARG A 149 -19.56 21.79 1.99
N MET A 150 -19.72 22.39 3.17
CA MET A 150 -18.58 22.84 3.99
C MET A 150 -17.68 21.68 4.37
N MET A 151 -18.26 20.58 4.90
CA MET A 151 -17.52 19.39 5.30
C MET A 151 -16.83 18.72 4.12
N ARG A 152 -17.49 18.65 2.96
CA ARG A 152 -16.86 18.14 1.73
C ARG A 152 -15.63 18.96 1.34
N HIS A 153 -15.70 20.29 1.37
CA HIS A 153 -14.54 21.13 1.08
C HIS A 153 -13.41 20.95 2.09
N LEU A 154 -13.75 20.86 3.38
CA LEU A 154 -12.77 20.62 4.44
C LEU A 154 -12.05 19.27 4.25
N ILE A 155 -12.79 18.17 4.06
CA ILE A 155 -12.25 16.82 3.84
C ILE A 155 -11.38 16.77 2.59
N MET A 156 -11.84 17.37 1.48
CA MET A 156 -11.08 17.38 0.23
C MET A 156 -9.79 18.19 0.33
N ALA A 157 -9.82 19.31 1.06
CA ALA A 157 -8.63 20.14 1.29
C ALA A 157 -7.61 19.42 2.18
N THR A 158 -8.05 18.83 3.30
CA THR A 158 -7.16 18.11 4.22
C THR A 158 -6.56 16.86 3.58
N MET A 159 -7.37 16.02 2.93
CA MET A 159 -6.87 14.85 2.19
C MET A 159 -5.92 15.27 1.06
N GLY A 160 -6.21 16.37 0.36
CA GLY A 160 -5.34 16.93 -0.67
C GLY A 160 -3.97 17.33 -0.12
N LEU A 161 -3.92 18.00 1.03
CA LEU A 161 -2.68 18.39 1.69
C LEU A 161 -1.86 17.17 2.17
N VAL A 162 -2.52 16.16 2.75
CA VAL A 162 -1.87 14.93 3.19
C VAL A 162 -1.29 14.18 2.00
N LEU A 163 -2.07 13.96 0.94
CA LEU A 163 -1.59 13.30 -0.27
C LEU A 163 -0.42 14.03 -0.92
N ARG A 164 -0.46 15.37 -0.94
CA ARG A 164 0.66 16.16 -1.48
C ARG A 164 1.95 15.92 -0.69
N ARG A 165 1.87 15.95 0.65
CA ARG A 165 3.04 15.66 1.51
C ARG A 165 3.59 14.24 1.32
N TYR A 166 2.71 13.25 1.15
CA TYR A 166 3.14 11.87 0.95
C TYR A 166 3.81 11.71 -0.41
N ARG A 167 3.26 12.34 -1.46
CA ARG A 167 3.84 12.35 -2.80
C ARG A 167 5.20 13.05 -2.82
N GLU A 168 5.33 14.23 -2.23
CA GLU A 168 6.60 14.97 -2.11
C GLU A 168 7.67 14.10 -1.42
N LYS A 169 7.31 13.36 -0.36
CA LYS A 169 8.23 12.42 0.30
C LYS A 169 8.62 11.23 -0.57
N LEU A 170 7.69 10.68 -1.34
CA LEU A 170 7.97 9.58 -2.28
C LEU A 170 8.90 10.05 -3.41
N GLU A 171 8.60 11.20 -4.02
CA GLU A 171 9.41 11.78 -5.11
C GLU A 171 10.84 12.11 -4.65
N ALA A 172 10.99 12.67 -3.45
CA ALA A 172 12.30 12.93 -2.85
C ALA A 172 13.11 11.63 -2.63
N MET A 173 12.44 10.54 -2.26
CA MET A 173 13.07 9.23 -2.06
C MET A 173 13.55 8.62 -3.36
N HIS A 174 12.69 8.62 -4.40
CA HIS A 174 13.06 8.13 -5.74
C HIS A 174 14.22 8.92 -6.35
N SER A 175 14.23 10.23 -6.14
CA SER A 175 15.32 11.10 -6.60
C SER A 175 16.64 10.81 -5.88
N SER A 176 16.60 10.49 -4.58
CA SER A 176 17.79 10.10 -3.82
C SER A 176 18.35 8.76 -4.31
N ASN A 177 17.50 7.73 -4.38
CA ASN A 177 17.92 6.40 -4.81
C ASN A 177 18.53 6.42 -6.22
N TYR A 178 17.94 7.18 -7.16
CA TYR A 178 18.48 7.33 -8.52
C TYR A 178 19.89 7.98 -8.53
N ASN A 179 20.14 8.95 -7.66
CA ASN A 179 21.46 9.59 -7.57
C ASN A 179 22.50 8.65 -6.94
N ASP A 180 22.11 7.84 -5.95
CA ASP A 180 22.97 6.86 -5.27
C ASP A 180 23.34 5.68 -6.19
N GLU A 181 22.39 5.17 -6.99
CA GLU A 181 22.69 4.13 -7.99
C GLU A 181 23.66 4.65 -9.06
N LYS A 182 23.47 5.91 -9.48
CA LYS A 182 24.32 6.54 -10.50
C LYS A 182 25.74 6.79 -10.00
N SER A 183 25.92 7.18 -8.73
CA SER A 183 27.25 7.36 -8.13
C SER A 183 27.99 6.03 -7.98
N MET A 184 27.31 4.96 -7.52
CA MET A 184 27.89 3.61 -7.45
C MET A 184 28.32 3.07 -8.81
N GLN A 185 27.53 3.30 -9.86
CA GLN A 185 27.89 2.88 -11.23
C GLN A 185 29.09 3.66 -11.79
N LEU A 186 29.24 4.95 -11.42
CA LEU A 186 30.39 5.76 -11.81
C LEU A 186 31.68 5.31 -11.09
N GLU A 187 31.59 4.92 -9.82
CA GLU A 187 32.73 4.38 -9.07
C GLU A 187 33.18 3.00 -9.59
N ASP A 188 32.25 2.09 -9.89
CA ASP A 188 32.56 0.77 -10.45
C ASP A 188 33.17 0.87 -11.87
N ASN A 189 32.69 1.81 -12.70
CA ASN A 189 33.29 2.08 -14.00
C ASN A 189 34.66 2.77 -13.90
N GLY A 190 34.87 3.63 -12.89
CA GLY A 190 36.18 4.25 -12.62
C GLY A 190 37.24 3.24 -12.18
N LEU A 191 36.85 2.21 -11.41
CA LEU A 191 37.73 1.11 -11.00
C LEU A 191 38.06 0.12 -12.13
N LYS A 192 37.18 -0.01 -13.14
CA LYS A 192 37.39 -0.89 -14.30
C LYS A 192 38.29 -0.28 -15.37
N HIS A 193 38.62 1.01 -15.27
CA HIS A 193 39.44 1.76 -16.22
C HIS A 193 40.76 2.30 -15.63
N ALA A 194 41.10 1.92 -14.39
CA ALA A 194 42.39 2.15 -13.74
C ALA A 194 43.23 0.87 -13.71
#